data_AF-A0A8X7ZKA0-F1
#
_entry.id   AF-A0A8X7ZKA0-F1
#
_cell.length_a   1.000
_cell.length_b   1.000
_cell.length_c   1.000
_cell.angle_alpha   90.00
_cell.angle_beta   90.00
_cell.angle_gamma   90.00
#
_symmetry.space_group_name_H-M   'P 1'
#
loop_
_entity.id
_entity.type
_entity.pdbx_description
1 polymer ?
#
loop_
_entity_poly.entity_id
_entity_poly.type
_entity_poly.pdbx_seq_one_letter_code
_entity_poly.pdbx_strand_id
1 'polypeptide(L)'
;MDGSGGSPISAIIGQIIVNPAFRLVPDEKVIGTELEKLGKVLDVHEERLSKCRYLAGDYYTMADMNHIPYLFNFMKTPMQLL
;
A
#
# COMPACT_ATOMS: atom_id res chain seq x y z
N MET A 1 7.21 -16.74 12.09
CA MET A 1 7.57 -15.62 11.20
C MET A 1 6.27 -15.13 10.60
N ASP A 2 5.57 -14.32 11.38
CA ASP A 2 4.41 -13.56 10.93
C ASP A 2 4.92 -12.52 9.92
N GLY A 3 4.36 -12.51 8.71
CA GLY A 3 4.72 -11.57 7.64
C GLY A 3 4.30 -10.12 7.94
N SER A 4 4.31 -9.71 9.21
CA SER A 4 3.71 -8.48 9.76
C SER A 4 4.69 -7.30 9.90
N GLY A 5 5.97 -7.47 9.53
CA GLY A 5 7.00 -6.43 9.67
C GLY A 5 7.02 -5.36 8.57
N GLY A 6 6.13 -5.42 7.57
CA GLY A 6 6.12 -4.53 6.40
C GLY A 6 4.94 -3.55 6.39
N SER A 7 5.08 -2.44 5.66
CA SER A 7 4.01 -1.47 5.37
C SER A 7 2.70 -2.18 4.96
N PRO A 8 1.50 -1.69 5.33
CA PRO A 8 0.21 -2.35 5.03
C PRO A 8 0.02 -2.68 3.54
N ILE A 9 0.52 -1.80 2.66
CA ILE A 9 0.55 -1.98 1.21
C ILE A 9 1.35 -3.23 0.78
N SER A 10 2.45 -3.54 1.48
CA SER A 10 3.32 -4.68 1.17
C SER A 10 2.67 -6.00 1.56
N ALA A 11 1.93 -6.02 2.68
CA ALA A 11 1.14 -7.18 3.10
C ALA A 11 0.01 -7.48 2.11
N ILE A 12 -0.69 -6.44 1.64
CA ILE A 12 -1.73 -6.55 0.61
C ILE A 12 -1.17 -7.11 -0.70
N ILE A 13 -0.06 -6.57 -1.20
CA ILE A 13 0.59 -7.06 -2.43
C ILE A 13 1.08 -8.51 -2.26
N GLY A 14 1.57 -8.86 -1.07
CA GLY A 14 1.90 -10.24 -0.71
C GLY A 14 0.69 -11.17 -0.89
N GLN A 15 -0.47 -10.77 -0.38
CA GLN A 15 -1.68 -11.58 -0.47
C GLN A 15 -2.26 -11.66 -1.88
N ILE A 16 -2.22 -10.59 -2.67
CA ILE A 16 -2.95 -10.51 -3.95
C ILE A 16 -2.09 -10.85 -5.17
N ILE A 17 -0.79 -10.60 -5.10
CA ILE A 17 0.13 -10.81 -6.23
C ILE A 17 1.05 -11.99 -5.95
N VAL A 18 1.71 -11.98 -4.79
CA VAL A 18 2.74 -12.97 -4.46
C VAL A 18 2.10 -14.33 -4.19
N ASN A 19 1.09 -14.41 -3.32
CA ASN A 19 0.44 -15.68 -2.98
C ASN A 19 -0.17 -16.38 -4.22
N PRO A 20 -0.95 -15.72 -5.08
CA PRO A 20 -1.43 -16.33 -6.32
C PRO A 20 -0.32 -16.77 -7.26
N ALA A 21 0.78 -16.01 -7.37
CA ALA A 21 1.94 -16.40 -8.17
C ALA A 21 2.60 -17.70 -7.66
N PHE A 22 2.55 -17.94 -6.34
CA PHE A 22 3.01 -19.17 -5.69
C PHE A 22 1.90 -20.23 -5.51
N ARG A 23 0.72 -20.06 -6.12
CA ARG A 23 -0.45 -20.95 -5.97
C ARG A 23 -0.94 -21.11 -4.51
N LEU A 24 -0.66 -20.12 -3.68
CA LEU A 24 -1.21 -20.00 -2.34
C LEU A 24 -2.53 -19.22 -2.39
N VAL A 25 -3.46 -19.60 -1.53
CA VAL A 25 -4.77 -18.93 -1.43
C VAL A 25 -4.58 -17.62 -0.64
N PRO A 26 -5.01 -16.46 -1.18
CA PRO A 26 -5.01 -15.20 -0.43
C PRO A 26 -5.86 -15.28 0.82
N ASP A 27 -5.41 -14.65 1.90
CA ASP A 27 -6.20 -14.50 3.13
C ASP A 27 -6.99 -13.18 3.10
N GLU A 28 -8.29 -13.28 2.83
CA GLU A 28 -9.20 -12.13 2.76
C GLU A 28 -9.28 -11.36 4.09
N LYS A 29 -9.11 -12.02 5.24
CA LYS A 29 -9.14 -11.33 6.55
C LYS A 29 -7.91 -10.46 6.74
N VAL A 30 -6.75 -10.94 6.29
CA VAL A 30 -5.51 -10.16 6.30
C VAL A 30 -5.62 -8.99 5.33
N ILE A 31 -6.15 -9.21 4.12
CA ILE A 31 -6.38 -8.14 3.14
C ILE A 31 -7.28 -7.06 3.75
N GLY A 32 -8.43 -7.41 4.31
CA GLY A 32 -9.36 -6.42 4.88
C GLY A 32 -8.75 -5.63 6.06
N THR A 33 -8.04 -6.31 6.95
CA THR A 33 -7.39 -5.67 8.11
C THR A 33 -6.29 -4.70 7.67
N GLU A 34 -5.46 -5.10 6.72
CA GLU A 34 -4.38 -4.26 6.21
C GLU A 34 -4.91 -3.14 5.32
N LEU A 35 -6.05 -3.34 4.65
CA LEU A 35 -6.71 -2.30 3.87
C LEU A 35 -7.26 -1.18 4.77
N GLU A 36 -7.84 -1.51 5.93
CA GLU A 36 -8.27 -0.50 6.90
C GLU A 36 -7.08 0.32 7.43
N LYS A 37 -5.94 -0.36 7.71
CA LYS A 37 -4.70 0.32 8.10
C LYS A 37 -4.15 1.18 6.97
N LEU A 38 -4.25 0.71 5.72
CA LEU A 38 -3.82 1.46 4.55
C LEU A 38 -4.65 2.74 4.38
N GLY A 39 -5.97 2.67 4.57
CA GLY A 39 -6.84 3.85 4.54
C GLY A 39 -6.36 4.95 5.48
N LYS A 40 -6.06 4.60 6.73
CA LYS A 40 -5.52 5.57 7.72
C LYS A 40 -4.18 6.19 7.29
N VAL A 41 -3.33 5.42 6.61
CA VAL A 41 -2.06 5.94 6.07
C VAL A 41 -2.32 6.88 4.90
N LEU A 42 -3.29 6.57 4.04
CA LEU A 42 -3.71 7.44 2.93
C LEU A 42 -4.33 8.74 3.44
N ASP A 43 -5.14 8.72 4.51
CA ASP A 43 -5.69 9.93 5.13
C ASP A 43 -4.57 10.90 5.58
N VAL A 44 -3.51 10.35 6.20
CA VAL A 44 -2.32 11.14 6.60
C VAL A 44 -1.57 11.67 5.37
N HIS A 45 -1.48 10.87 4.30
CA HIS A 45 -0.90 11.33 3.04
C HIS A 45 -1.74 12.43 2.39
N GLU A 46 -3.06 12.36 2.41
CA GLU A 46 -3.95 13.41 1.90
C GLU A 46 -3.80 14.70 2.70
N GLU A 47 -3.83 14.64 4.04
CA GLU A 47 -3.60 15.81 4.88
C GLU A 47 -2.23 16.44 4.58
N ARG A 48 -1.20 15.61 4.41
CA ARG A 48 0.15 16.11 4.14
C ARG A 48 0.30 16.67 2.73
N LEU A 49 -0.31 16.02 1.73
CA LEU A 49 -0.29 16.48 0.34
C LEU A 49 -1.16 17.73 0.13
N SER A 50 -2.15 17.97 0.99
CA SER A 50 -2.89 19.23 1.02
C SER A 50 -2.01 20.42 1.44
N LYS A 51 -0.96 20.18 2.23
CA LYS A 51 -0.04 21.20 2.77
C LYS A 51 1.27 21.30 1.98
N CYS A 52 1.74 20.21 1.41
CA CYS A 52 3.01 20.11 0.69
C CYS A 52 2.81 19.36 -0.63
N ARG A 53 3.48 19.79 -1.70
CA ARG A 53 3.29 19.20 -3.04
C ARG A 53 3.73 17.72 -3.14
N TYR A 54 4.64 17.28 -2.28
CA TYR A 54 5.22 15.94 -2.24
C TYR A 54 5.33 15.40 -0.81
N LEU A 55 5.59 14.10 -0.66
CA LEU A 55 5.69 13.42 0.63
C LEU A 55 6.89 13.86 1.46
N ALA A 56 7.85 14.62 0.94
CA ALA A 56 8.95 15.18 1.73
C ALA A 56 8.94 16.72 1.82
N GLY A 57 7.91 17.37 1.26
CA GLY A 57 7.83 18.84 1.19
C GLY A 57 7.53 19.31 -0.23
N ASP A 58 8.19 20.39 -0.68
CA ASP A 58 7.89 21.02 -1.98
C ASP A 58 8.66 20.42 -3.16
N TYR A 59 9.57 19.48 -2.91
CA TYR A 59 10.39 18.82 -3.92
C TYR A 59 10.17 17.31 -3.92
N TYR A 60 10.27 16.71 -5.11
CA TYR A 60 10.25 15.26 -5.27
C TYR A 60 11.51 14.64 -4.69
N THR A 61 11.35 13.59 -3.88
CA THR A 61 12.47 12.92 -3.20
C THR A 61 12.39 11.40 -3.31
N MET A 62 13.39 10.71 -2.76
CA MET A 62 13.38 9.25 -2.64
C MET A 62 12.19 8.71 -1.85
N ALA A 63 11.59 9.50 -0.95
CA ALA A 63 10.37 9.11 -0.25
C ALA A 63 9.26 8.86 -1.27
N ASP A 64 9.01 9.80 -2.17
CA ASP A 64 8.01 9.69 -3.23
C ASP A 64 8.29 8.51 -4.18
N MET A 65 9.56 8.31 -4.54
CA MET A 65 9.97 7.22 -5.44
C MET A 65 9.74 5.83 -4.85
N ASN A 66 10.03 5.63 -3.56
CA ASN A 66 9.92 4.32 -2.91
C ASN A 66 8.46 3.81 -2.85
N HIS A 67 7.48 4.72 -2.93
CA HIS A 67 6.06 4.36 -2.92
C HIS A 67 5.51 3.99 -4.31
N ILE A 68 6.18 4.36 -5.40
CA ILE A 68 5.69 4.15 -6.78
C ILE A 68 5.47 2.67 -7.14
N PRO A 69 6.42 1.74 -6.90
CA PRO A 69 6.23 0.33 -7.29
C PRO A 69 5.02 -0.30 -6.60
N TYR A 70 4.80 0.08 -5.35
CA TYR A 70 3.68 -0.41 -4.56
C TYR A 70 2.34 0.18 -5.03
N LEU A 71 2.27 1.51 -5.24
CA LEU A 71 1.09 2.17 -5.80
C LEU A 71 0.72 1.59 -7.17
N PHE A 72 1.71 1.41 -8.05
CA PHE A 72 1.48 0.86 -9.38
C PHE A 72 0.89 -0.55 -9.36
N ASN A 73 1.39 -1.41 -8.46
CA ASN A 73 0.86 -2.76 -8.29
C ASN A 73 -0.54 -2.73 -7.67
N PHE A 74 -0.78 -1.87 -6.68
CA PHE A 74 -2.08 -1.71 -6.05
C PHE A 74 -3.15 -1.23 -7.05
N MET A 75 -2.84 -0.23 -7.88
CA MET A 75 -3.74 0.29 -8.93
C MET A 75 -4.10 -0.73 -10.01
N LYS A 76 -3.29 -1.78 -10.19
CA LYS A 76 -3.60 -2.90 -11.09
C LYS A 76 -4.57 -3.92 -10.50
N THR A 77 -4.89 -3.80 -9.22
CA THR A 77 -5.85 -4.66 -8.54
C THR A 77 -7.23 -3.99 -8.52
N PRO A 78 -8.33 -4.76 -8.47
CA PRO A 78 -9.69 -4.20 -8.38
C PRO A 78 -9.96 -3.45 -7.05
N MET A 79 -9.00 -3.42 -6.12
CA MET A 79 -9.13 -2.76 -4.82
C MET A 79 -8.88 -1.25 -4.86
N GLN A 80 -8.68 -0.64 -6.03
CA GLN A 80 -8.54 0.81 -6.16
C GLN A 80 -9.83 1.59 -5.82
N LEU A 81 -10.96 0.90 -5.67
CA LEU A 81 -12.31 1.49 -5.52
C LEU A 81 -12.87 1.41 -4.10
N LEU A 82 -12.05 1.00 -3.12
CA LEU A 82 -12.38 1.05 -1.69
C LEU A 82 -11.73 2.29 -1.06
#